data_AF-A0A8T5NU72-F1
#
_entry.id   AF-A0A8T5NU72-F1
#
_cell.length_a   1.000
_cell.length_b   1.000
_cell.length_c   1.000
_cell.angle_alpha   90.00
_cell.angle_beta   90.00
_cell.angle_gamma   90.00
#
_symmetry.space_group_name_H-M   'P 1'
#
loop_
_entity.id
_entity.type
_entity.pdbx_description
1 polymer ?
#
loop_
_entity_poly.entity_id
_entity_poly.type
_entity_poly.pdbx_seq_one_letter_code
_entity_poly.pdbx_strand_id
1 'polypeptide(L)'
;MLVEISIENFLSIKDEVTLSMVASKDKSFMDNTIKSKPLKKDRLLRSAAIYGANASGKSNVLKALSYIKRLVQTSHNYQSDTKIKYSPFKLDKKCRNKPSKFQIIFIKNDIKYIYGLSVTDVKVVDEYLYYYPGGRKSQIFDRKDTTTFTFKVDKKDQDFFADKTLGNVLYL
;
A
#
# COMPACT_ATOMS: atom_id res chain seq x y z
N MET A 1 -13.30 -0.91 -3.01
CA MET A 1 -12.97 -2.11 -3.83
C MET A 1 -11.46 -2.20 -3.98
N LEU A 2 -10.86 -3.33 -3.65
CA LEU A 2 -9.42 -3.57 -3.90
C LEU A 2 -9.19 -3.77 -5.40
N VAL A 3 -8.15 -3.15 -5.95
CA VAL A 3 -7.68 -3.37 -7.33
C VAL A 3 -6.42 -4.21 -7.29
N GLU A 4 -5.39 -3.74 -6.59
CA GLU A 4 -4.09 -4.39 -6.50
C GLU A 4 -3.48 -4.21 -5.11
N ILE A 5 -2.71 -5.20 -4.68
CA ILE A 5 -1.74 -5.05 -3.60
C ILE A 5 -0.37 -5.55 -4.06
N SER A 6 0.67 -4.74 -3.84
CA SER A 6 2.07 -5.07 -4.10
C SER A 6 2.85 -5.09 -2.79
N ILE A 7 3.73 -6.08 -2.61
CA ILE A 7 4.47 -6.35 -1.37
C ILE A 7 5.91 -6.70 -1.73
N GLU A 8 6.89 -6.05 -1.10
CA GLU A 8 8.32 -6.35 -1.24
C GLU A 8 8.96 -6.50 0.14
N ASN A 9 9.89 -7.43 0.28
CA ASN A 9 10.71 -7.64 1.47
C ASN A 9 9.88 -7.77 2.77
N PHE A 10 8.96 -8.74 2.81
CA PHE A 10 8.07 -8.98 3.96
C PHE A 10 7.88 -10.47 4.22
N LEU A 11 8.21 -10.93 5.43
CA LEU A 11 8.12 -12.34 5.84
C LEU A 11 8.86 -13.28 4.87
N SER A 12 8.14 -14.12 4.12
CA SER A 12 8.73 -15.02 3.12
C SER A 12 8.83 -14.40 1.72
N ILE A 13 8.36 -13.16 1.53
CA ILE A 13 8.37 -12.46 0.25
C ILE A 13 9.64 -11.64 0.19
N LYS A 14 10.57 -12.02 -0.68
CA LYS A 14 11.82 -11.29 -0.91
C LYS A 14 11.60 -10.17 -1.92
N ASP A 15 11.31 -10.56 -3.15
CA ASP A 15 11.09 -9.66 -4.29
C ASP A 15 9.63 -9.24 -4.37
N GLU A 16 9.33 -8.20 -5.15
CA GLU A 16 7.97 -7.67 -5.26
C GLU A 16 7.00 -8.72 -5.81
N VAL A 17 5.88 -8.91 -5.11
CA VAL A 17 4.75 -9.72 -5.56
C VAL A 17 3.50 -8.85 -5.58
N THR A 18 2.72 -8.96 -6.66
CA THR A 18 1.45 -8.26 -6.81
C THR A 18 0.29 -9.25 -6.93
N LEU A 19 -0.73 -9.08 -6.08
CA LEU A 19 -2.05 -9.69 -6.28
C LEU A 19 -2.94 -8.66 -6.99
N SER A 20 -3.30 -8.94 -8.24
CA SER A 20 -4.19 -8.10 -9.04
C SER A 20 -5.58 -8.72 -9.16
N MET A 21 -6.60 -7.92 -8.87
CA MET A 21 -8.00 -8.24 -9.10
C MET A 21 -8.45 -7.84 -10.51
N VAL A 22 -7.58 -7.30 -11.35
CA VAL A 22 -7.91 -6.93 -12.73
C VAL A 22 -8.20 -8.19 -13.54
N ALA A 23 -9.41 -8.29 -14.07
CA ALA A 23 -9.84 -9.42 -14.87
C ALA A 23 -9.08 -9.45 -16.20
N SER A 24 -8.81 -10.66 -16.70
CA SER A 24 -8.20 -10.83 -18.01
C SER A 24 -9.16 -10.40 -19.14
N LYS A 25 -8.67 -10.49 -20.38
CA LYS A 25 -9.48 -10.24 -21.59
C LYS A 25 -10.54 -11.33 -21.84
N ASP A 26 -10.54 -12.42 -21.05
CA ASP A 26 -11.50 -13.51 -21.15
C ASP A 26 -12.94 -13.01 -20.93
N LYS A 27 -13.85 -13.47 -21.79
CA LYS A 27 -15.26 -13.08 -21.82
C LYS A 27 -16.20 -14.21 -21.36
N SER A 28 -15.68 -15.36 -20.96
CA SER A 28 -16.49 -16.53 -20.58
C SER A 28 -17.39 -16.28 -19.36
N PHE A 29 -16.96 -15.41 -18.44
CA PHE A 29 -17.71 -15.08 -17.20
C PHE A 29 -17.80 -13.58 -16.97
N MET A 30 -18.23 -12.81 -17.99
CA MET A 30 -18.31 -11.34 -17.88
C MET A 30 -19.23 -10.87 -16.75
N ASP A 31 -20.29 -11.61 -16.47
CA ASP A 31 -21.26 -11.25 -15.43
C ASP A 31 -20.68 -11.42 -14.00
N ASN A 32 -19.66 -12.27 -13.86
CA ASN A 32 -18.90 -12.45 -12.61
C ASN A 32 -17.74 -11.44 -12.46
N THR A 33 -17.91 -10.24 -13.01
CA THR A 33 -16.94 -9.15 -12.86
C THR A 33 -17.63 -7.89 -12.34
N ILE A 34 -16.82 -6.96 -11.84
CA ILE A 34 -17.25 -5.65 -11.39
C ILE A 34 -16.75 -4.63 -12.41
N LYS A 35 -17.68 -3.79 -12.87
CA LYS A 35 -17.39 -2.62 -13.71
C LYS A 35 -17.54 -1.37 -12.85
N SER A 36 -16.68 -0.40 -13.05
CA SER A 36 -16.80 0.92 -12.43
C SER A 36 -16.17 1.97 -13.35
N LYS A 37 -16.66 3.21 -13.29
CA LYS A 37 -16.19 4.31 -14.14
C LYS A 37 -14.65 4.50 -14.07
N PRO A 38 -13.99 4.39 -12.90
CA PRO A 38 -12.52 4.53 -12.81
C PRO A 38 -11.72 3.46 -13.56
N LEU A 39 -12.31 2.29 -13.81
CA LEU A 39 -11.65 1.19 -14.52
C LEU A 39 -11.65 1.37 -16.04
N LYS A 40 -12.41 2.33 -16.58
CA LYS A 40 -12.58 2.53 -18.02
C LYS A 40 -13.02 1.24 -18.73
N LYS A 41 -12.09 0.57 -19.42
CA LYS A 41 -12.31 -0.67 -20.17
C LYS A 41 -12.03 -1.92 -19.33
N ASP A 42 -11.30 -1.76 -18.24
CA ASP A 42 -10.94 -2.87 -17.36
C ASP A 42 -12.13 -3.28 -16.48
N ARG A 43 -12.00 -4.47 -15.91
CA ARG A 43 -12.99 -5.07 -15.01
C ARG A 43 -12.25 -5.66 -13.83
N LEU A 44 -12.92 -5.79 -12.69
CA LEU A 44 -12.37 -6.49 -11.53
C LEU A 44 -13.05 -7.83 -11.33
N LEU A 45 -12.29 -8.82 -10.88
CA LEU A 45 -12.81 -10.10 -10.41
C LEU A 45 -13.56 -9.89 -9.08
N ARG A 46 -14.64 -10.64 -8.87
CA ARG A 46 -15.38 -10.64 -7.60
C ARG A 46 -14.70 -11.48 -6.51
N SER A 47 -13.90 -12.46 -6.92
CA SER A 47 -13.20 -13.40 -6.06
C SER A 47 -11.84 -13.77 -6.64
N ALA A 48 -10.89 -14.12 -5.78
CA ALA A 48 -9.60 -14.66 -6.16
C ALA A 48 -9.25 -15.82 -5.21
N ALA A 49 -8.56 -16.82 -5.74
CA ALA A 49 -8.04 -17.95 -4.97
C ALA A 49 -6.52 -18.02 -5.14
N ILE A 50 -5.81 -18.22 -4.03
CA ILE A 50 -4.34 -18.32 -4.02
C ILE A 50 -3.98 -19.77 -3.69
N TYR A 51 -3.44 -20.49 -4.68
CA TYR A 51 -2.98 -21.87 -4.53
C TYR A 51 -1.46 -21.95 -4.47
N GLY A 52 -0.94 -23.02 -3.89
CA GLY A 52 0.50 -23.26 -3.76
C GLY A 52 0.83 -24.23 -2.64
N ALA A 53 2.05 -24.74 -2.63
CA ALA A 53 2.54 -25.69 -1.64
C ALA A 53 2.48 -25.14 -0.19
N ASN A 54 2.59 -26.01 0.80
CA ASN A 54 2.75 -25.59 2.19
C ASN A 54 3.98 -24.69 2.33
N ALA A 55 3.88 -23.68 3.21
CA ALA A 55 4.91 -22.66 3.43
C ALA A 55 5.29 -21.78 2.21
N SER A 56 4.57 -21.85 1.09
CA SER A 56 4.85 -21.03 -0.12
C SER A 56 4.54 -19.53 0.02
N GLY A 57 4.16 -19.04 1.21
CA GLY A 57 3.92 -17.63 1.45
C GLY A 57 2.49 -17.12 1.21
N LYS A 58 1.52 -17.99 0.87
CA LYS A 58 0.11 -17.59 0.62
C LYS A 58 -0.48 -16.72 1.74
N SER A 59 -0.39 -17.20 2.99
CA SER A 59 -0.88 -16.45 4.16
C SER A 59 -0.12 -15.16 4.40
N ASN A 60 1.11 -15.01 3.89
CA ASN A 60 1.90 -13.80 4.08
C ASN A 60 1.38 -12.64 3.22
N VAL A 61 0.73 -12.90 2.08
CA VAL A 61 -0.01 -11.89 1.31
C VAL A 61 -1.16 -11.31 2.15
N LEU A 62 -1.95 -12.17 2.80
CA LEU A 62 -3.05 -11.74 3.68
C LEU A 62 -2.52 -11.04 4.95
N LYS A 63 -1.40 -11.50 5.50
CA LYS A 63 -0.74 -10.83 6.63
C LYS A 63 -0.24 -9.44 6.25
N ALA A 64 0.21 -9.21 5.02
CA ALA A 64 0.62 -7.89 4.54
C ALA A 64 -0.57 -6.92 4.49
N LEU A 65 -1.75 -7.36 3.99
CA LEU A 65 -2.98 -6.57 4.05
C LEU A 65 -3.35 -6.20 5.49
N SER A 66 -3.35 -7.18 6.41
CA SER A 66 -3.63 -6.95 7.82
C SER A 66 -2.60 -6.01 8.46
N TYR A 67 -1.34 -6.13 8.06
CA TYR A 67 -0.25 -5.27 8.52
C TYR A 67 -0.44 -3.81 8.12
N ILE A 68 -0.73 -3.54 6.84
CA ILE A 68 -0.97 -2.18 6.33
C ILE A 68 -2.18 -1.57 7.03
N LYS A 69 -3.30 -2.31 7.11
CA LYS A 69 -4.51 -1.88 7.82
C LYS A 69 -4.19 -1.47 9.26
N ARG A 70 -3.44 -2.31 9.99
CA ARG A 70 -3.06 -2.03 11.37
C ARG A 70 -2.18 -0.77 11.47
N LEU A 71 -1.20 -0.59 10.60
CA LEU A 71 -0.36 0.62 10.63
C LEU A 71 -1.19 1.88 10.43
N VAL A 72 -2.05 1.91 9.41
CA VAL A 72 -2.96 3.04 9.15
C VAL A 72 -3.84 3.33 10.37
N GLN A 73 -4.34 2.29 11.05
CA GLN A 73 -5.25 2.46 12.19
C GLN A 73 -4.57 2.80 13.51
N THR A 74 -3.26 2.55 13.67
CA THR A 74 -2.62 2.59 15.00
C THR A 74 -1.38 3.45 15.07
N SER A 75 -0.78 3.82 13.93
CA SER A 75 0.50 4.54 13.95
C SER A 75 0.39 5.91 14.61
N HIS A 76 -0.77 6.59 14.56
CA HIS A 76 -0.99 7.86 15.25
C HIS A 76 -0.83 7.79 16.79
N ASN A 77 -0.83 6.59 17.38
CA ASN A 77 -0.60 6.38 18.81
C ASN A 77 0.89 6.17 19.16
N TYR A 78 1.77 6.14 18.16
CA TYR A 78 3.19 5.87 18.39
C TYR A 78 3.87 7.10 18.99
N GLN A 79 4.70 6.86 20.00
CA GLN A 79 5.63 7.84 20.54
C GLN A 79 6.96 7.76 19.78
N SER A 80 7.85 8.75 19.92
CA SER A 80 9.10 8.83 19.16
C SER A 80 10.03 7.62 19.31
N ASP A 81 9.95 6.89 20.42
CA ASP A 81 10.72 5.69 20.74
C ASP A 81 9.99 4.39 20.37
N THR A 82 8.72 4.46 19.96
CA THR A 82 7.91 3.30 19.59
C THR A 82 8.43 2.69 18.30
N LYS A 83 8.85 1.42 18.37
CA LYS A 83 9.27 0.68 17.17
C LYS A 83 8.09 0.28 16.30
N ILE A 84 8.26 0.42 15.00
CA ILE A 84 7.33 -0.15 14.02
C ILE A 84 7.55 -1.66 14.02
N LYS A 85 6.48 -2.44 14.21
CA LYS A 85 6.55 -3.89 14.04
C LYS A 85 7.04 -4.18 12.62
N TYR A 86 8.20 -4.79 12.48
CA TYR A 86 8.89 -4.94 11.21
C TYR A 86 9.39 -6.38 11.08
N SER A 87 9.15 -7.00 9.93
CA SER A 87 9.47 -8.42 9.70
C SER A 87 9.84 -8.63 8.24
N PRO A 88 11.06 -8.23 7.84
CA PRO A 88 11.54 -8.33 6.48
C PRO A 88 11.84 -9.78 6.11
N PHE A 89 12.25 -10.01 4.87
CA PHE A 89 12.80 -11.29 4.44
C PHE A 89 14.14 -11.57 5.12
N LYS A 90 14.19 -12.53 6.05
CA LYS A 90 15.36 -12.75 6.92
C LYS A 90 16.43 -13.70 6.36
N LEU A 91 16.11 -14.48 5.32
CA LEU A 91 17.03 -15.47 4.74
C LEU A 91 18.11 -14.84 3.85
N ASP A 92 17.98 -13.56 3.51
CA ASP A 92 19.01 -12.78 2.83
C ASP A 92 19.52 -11.66 3.76
N LYS A 93 20.83 -11.61 4.01
CA LYS A 93 21.44 -10.58 4.86
C LYS A 93 21.17 -9.17 4.34
N LYS A 94 21.12 -8.98 3.01
CA LYS A 94 20.84 -7.68 2.40
C LYS A 94 19.41 -7.20 2.65
N CYS A 95 18.46 -8.11 2.85
CA CYS A 95 17.05 -7.80 3.05
C CYS A 95 16.71 -7.37 4.48
N ARG A 96 17.50 -7.79 5.48
CA ARG A 96 17.22 -7.53 6.91
C ARG A 96 17.13 -6.04 7.25
N ASN A 97 17.93 -5.21 6.59
CA ASN A 97 18.01 -3.77 6.83
C ASN A 97 17.35 -2.94 5.72
N LYS A 98 16.80 -3.59 4.68
CA LYS A 98 16.08 -2.91 3.60
C LYS A 98 14.65 -2.62 4.04
N PRO A 99 14.06 -1.46 3.70
CA PRO A 99 12.65 -1.23 3.99
C PRO A 99 11.74 -2.33 3.41
N SER A 100 10.67 -2.68 4.13
CA SER A 100 9.54 -3.43 3.57
C SER A 100 8.66 -2.45 2.82
N LYS A 101 8.27 -2.76 1.59
CA LYS A 101 7.44 -1.87 0.76
C LYS A 101 6.07 -2.48 0.54
N PHE A 102 5.07 -1.61 0.55
CA PHE A 102 3.68 -1.96 0.32
C PHE A 102 3.02 -0.91 -0.56
N GLN A 103 2.18 -1.37 -1.49
CA GLN A 103 1.31 -0.50 -2.28
C GLN A 103 -0.08 -1.12 -2.37
N ILE A 104 -1.12 -0.32 -2.19
CA ILE A 104 -2.51 -0.71 -2.41
C ILE A 104 -3.13 0.24 -3.42
N ILE A 105 -3.72 -0.33 -4.45
CA ILE A 105 -4.58 0.37 -5.40
C ILE A 105 -6.01 -0.02 -5.08
N PHE A 106 -6.88 0.96 -4.87
CA PHE A 106 -8.27 0.71 -4.53
C PHE A 106 -9.18 1.78 -5.10
N ILE A 107 -10.47 1.45 -5.22
CA ILE A 107 -11.53 2.36 -5.65
C ILE A 107 -12.47 2.61 -4.48
N LYS A 108 -12.73 3.88 -4.18
CA LYS A 108 -13.71 4.34 -3.19
C LYS A 108 -14.50 5.50 -3.81
N ASN A 109 -15.82 5.48 -3.70
CA ASN A 109 -16.71 6.53 -4.24
C ASN A 109 -16.39 6.91 -5.70
N ASP A 110 -16.24 5.91 -6.58
CA ASP A 110 -15.87 6.12 -7.99
C ASP A 110 -14.59 6.94 -8.23
N ILE A 111 -13.64 6.88 -7.29
CA ILE A 111 -12.31 7.46 -7.44
C ILE A 111 -11.28 6.36 -7.18
N LYS A 112 -10.30 6.22 -8.08
CA LYS A 112 -9.14 5.34 -7.89
C LYS A 112 -8.10 6.04 -7.04
N TYR A 113 -7.56 5.33 -6.06
CA TYR A 113 -6.49 5.74 -5.17
C TYR A 113 -5.29 4.79 -5.31
N ILE A 114 -4.10 5.34 -5.11
CA ILE A 114 -2.86 4.59 -4.96
C ILE A 114 -2.25 5.06 -3.65
N TYR A 115 -2.22 4.18 -2.66
CA TYR A 115 -1.53 4.40 -1.40
C TYR A 115 -0.31 3.50 -1.33
N GLY A 116 0.85 4.03 -0.99
CA GLY A 116 2.04 3.22 -0.81
C GLY A 116 2.92 3.74 0.32
N LEU A 117 3.67 2.83 0.91
CA LEU A 117 4.57 3.12 2.02
C LEU A 117 5.76 2.16 2.04
N SER A 118 6.88 2.62 2.59
CA SER A 118 8.04 1.80 2.91
C SER A 118 8.47 2.05 4.36
N VAL A 119 8.78 0.98 5.10
CA VAL A 119 9.06 1.05 6.55
C VAL A 119 10.25 0.20 6.95
N THR A 120 10.97 0.66 7.98
CA THR A 120 11.91 -0.15 8.77
C THR A 120 11.29 -0.44 10.14
N ASP A 121 12.07 -0.99 11.08
CA ASP A 121 11.66 -1.10 12.49
C ASP A 121 11.63 0.24 13.24
N VAL A 122 12.24 1.29 12.66
CA VAL A 122 12.39 2.59 13.31
C VAL A 122 11.48 3.65 12.68
N LYS A 123 11.30 3.65 11.36
CA LYS A 123 10.69 4.78 10.66
C LYS A 123 9.92 4.41 9.40
N VAL A 124 9.02 5.30 9.03
CA VAL A 124 8.43 5.39 7.69
C VAL A 124 9.46 6.08 6.79
N VAL A 125 9.91 5.38 5.75
CA VAL A 125 10.93 5.88 4.83
C VAL A 125 10.28 6.66 3.69
N ASP A 126 9.33 6.04 3.00
CA ASP A 126 8.50 6.68 1.98
C ASP A 126 7.02 6.49 2.32
N GLU A 127 6.20 7.46 1.95
CA GLU A 127 4.74 7.33 1.99
C GLU A 127 4.12 8.22 0.91
N TYR A 128 3.08 7.77 0.23
CA TYR A 128 2.40 8.60 -0.76
C TYR A 128 0.95 8.20 -0.91
N LEU A 129 0.12 9.21 -1.21
CA LEU A 129 -1.26 9.01 -1.61
C LEU A 129 -1.57 9.80 -2.87
N TYR A 130 -1.93 9.06 -3.92
CA TYR A 130 -2.43 9.61 -5.18
C TYR A 130 -3.89 9.23 -5.39
N TYR A 131 -4.61 10.06 -6.11
CA TYR A 131 -6.00 9.82 -6.50
C TYR A 131 -6.24 10.24 -7.95
N TYR A 132 -7.28 9.69 -8.57
CA TYR A 132 -7.56 9.89 -10.00
C TYR A 132 -8.97 10.49 -10.22
N PRO A 133 -9.22 11.74 -9.78
CA PRO A 133 -10.50 12.40 -10.02
C PRO A 133 -10.72 12.59 -11.52
N GLY A 134 -11.88 12.18 -12.02
CA GLY A 134 -12.15 12.20 -13.46
C GLY A 134 -11.14 11.41 -14.31
N GLY A 135 -10.40 10.47 -13.70
CA GLY A 135 -9.37 9.66 -14.36
C GLY A 135 -8.00 10.32 -14.56
N ARG A 136 -7.77 11.54 -14.05
CA ARG A 136 -6.46 12.23 -14.11
C ARG A 136 -5.69 12.07 -12.81
N LYS A 137 -4.40 11.72 -12.85
CA LYS A 137 -3.58 11.58 -11.64
C LYS A 137 -3.47 12.93 -10.91
N SER A 138 -3.79 12.94 -9.63
CA SER A 138 -3.55 14.05 -8.72
C SER A 138 -2.89 13.52 -7.44
N GLN A 139 -2.11 14.38 -6.79
CA GLN A 139 -1.35 14.06 -5.57
C GLN A 139 -2.07 14.65 -4.38
N ILE A 140 -2.28 13.83 -3.35
CA ILE A 140 -2.70 14.30 -2.03
C ILE A 140 -1.43 14.70 -1.27
N PHE A 141 -0.52 13.74 -1.07
CA PHE A 141 0.81 13.98 -0.53
C PHE A 141 1.85 12.98 -1.07
N ASP A 142 3.12 13.35 -0.97
CA ASP A 142 4.25 12.44 -1.11
C ASP A 142 5.28 12.79 -0.03
N ARG A 143 5.78 11.78 0.68
CA ARG A 143 6.76 11.85 1.75
C ARG A 143 7.96 11.00 1.35
N LYS A 144 9.14 11.62 1.34
CA LYS A 144 10.44 11.01 1.04
C LYS A 144 11.40 11.15 2.20
N ASP A 145 12.29 10.18 2.33
CA ASP A 145 13.37 10.17 3.32
C ASP A 145 12.90 10.49 4.74
N THR A 146 11.71 10.02 5.10
CA THR A 146 11.06 10.24 6.40
C THR A 146 10.58 11.67 6.67
N THR A 147 11.20 12.71 6.12
CA THR A 147 10.93 14.11 6.53
C THR A 147 10.53 15.03 5.39
N THR A 148 10.78 14.65 4.13
CA THR A 148 10.56 15.54 2.98
C THR A 148 9.14 15.35 2.45
N PHE A 149 8.26 16.31 2.73
CA PHE A 149 6.89 16.29 2.25
C PHE A 149 6.68 17.17 1.02
N THR A 150 5.80 16.74 0.12
CA THR A 150 5.34 17.56 -1.01
C THR A 150 3.83 17.50 -1.13
N PHE A 151 3.22 18.66 -1.36
CA PHE A 151 1.78 18.85 -1.46
C PHE A 151 1.41 19.65 -2.70
N LYS A 152 0.24 19.37 -3.29
CA LYS A 152 -0.30 20.15 -4.42
C LYS A 152 -1.50 21.01 -4.07
N VAL A 153 -2.17 20.71 -2.96
CA VAL A 153 -3.40 21.35 -2.48
C VAL A 153 -3.21 21.66 -0.99
N ASP A 154 -3.84 22.72 -0.49
CA ASP A 154 -3.88 23.11 0.93
C ASP A 154 -2.50 23.17 1.64
N LYS A 155 -1.47 23.60 0.90
CA LYS A 155 -0.05 23.52 1.34
C LYS A 155 0.20 24.01 2.76
N LYS A 156 -0.32 25.19 3.12
CA LYS A 156 -0.07 25.79 4.46
C LYS A 156 -0.55 24.89 5.60
N ASP A 157 -1.74 24.32 5.48
CA ASP A 157 -2.30 23.45 6.50
C ASP A 157 -1.55 22.10 6.52
N GLN A 158 -1.26 21.56 5.34
CA GLN A 158 -0.54 20.29 5.20
C GLN A 158 0.89 20.38 5.76
N ASP A 159 1.60 21.48 5.51
CA ASP A 159 2.94 21.75 6.03
C ASP A 159 2.93 21.78 7.57
N PHE A 160 1.93 22.44 8.18
CA PHE A 160 1.76 22.48 9.64
C PHE A 160 1.58 21.09 10.26
N PHE A 161 0.83 20.20 9.61
CA PHE A 161 0.68 18.81 10.07
C PHE A 161 1.94 17.97 9.79
N ALA A 162 2.62 18.22 8.67
CA ALA A 162 3.84 17.52 8.28
C ALA A 162 4.95 17.73 9.30
N ASP A 163 5.14 18.97 9.75
CA ASP A 163 6.15 19.35 10.75
C ASP A 163 5.95 18.66 12.10
N LYS A 164 4.72 18.23 12.40
CA LYS A 164 4.36 17.52 13.64
C LYS A 164 4.30 16.01 13.48
N THR A 165 4.42 15.50 12.26
CA THR A 165 4.34 14.06 11.99
C THR A 165 5.66 13.41 12.35
N LEU A 166 5.64 12.52 13.35
CA LEU A 166 6.84 11.79 13.78
C LEU A 166 7.37 10.88 12.66
N GLY A 167 8.66 10.57 12.73
CA GLY A 167 9.33 9.71 11.75
C GLY A 167 8.77 8.29 11.65
N ASN A 168 8.13 7.81 12.72
CA ASN A 168 7.55 6.47 12.83
C ASN A 168 6.02 6.44 12.70
N VAL A 169 5.39 7.59 12.48
CA VAL A 169 3.93 7.75 12.32
C VAL A 169 3.62 7.94 10.84
N LEU A 170 2.57 7.30 10.33
CA LEU A 170 2.07 7.56 8.98
C LEU A 170 1.40 8.93 8.93
N TYR A 171 1.43 9.60 7.78
CA TYR A 171 0.89 10.96 7.64
C TYR A 171 -0.65 11.03 7.61
N LEU A 172 -1.30 9.92 7.22
CA LEU A 172 -2.76 9.82 7.06
C LEU A 172 -3.57 9.97 8.35
#